data_AF-S5ZGE0-F1
#
_entry.id   AF-S5ZGE0-F1
#
_cell.length_a   1.000
_cell.length_b   1.000
_cell.length_c   1.000
_cell.angle_alpha   90.00
_cell.angle_beta   90.00
_cell.angle_gamma   90.00
#
_symmetry.space_group_name_H-M   'P 1'
#
loop_
_entity.id
_entity.type
_entity.pdbx_description
1 polymer ?
#
loop_
_entity_poly.entity_id
_entity_poly.type
_entity_poly.pdbx_seq_one_letter_code
_entity_poly.pdbx_strand_id
1 'polypeptide(L)' 'MITVRFATTGTNWITESFIDAARLVDSFEFAAVYSRAEETAHAAASTDT' A
#
# COMPACT_ATOMS: atom_id res chain seq x y z
N MET A 1 8.30 14.86 13.78
CA MET A 1 7.24 13.84 13.75
C MET A 1 7.80 12.62 13.00
N ILE A 2 7.42 11.40 13.41
CA ILE A 2 7.92 10.16 12.79
C ILE A 2 6.86 9.67 11.79
N THR A 3 7.26 9.38 10.57
CA THR A 3 6.42 8.73 9.55
C THR A 3 6.71 7.24 9.52
N VAL A 4 5.66 6.41 9.47
CA VAL A 4 5.75 4.96 9.37
C VAL A 4 5.55 4.56 7.92
N ARG A 5 6.62 4.03 7.32
CA ARG A 5 6.65 3.60 5.92
C ARG A 5 6.21 2.15 5.82
N PHE A 6 5.04 1.93 5.23
CA PHE A 6 4.47 0.60 5.04
C PHE A 6 4.78 0.04 3.66
N ALA A 7 4.94 -1.27 3.61
CA ALA A 7 5.00 -2.00 2.37
C ALA A 7 4.09 -3.23 2.44
N THR A 8 3.51 -3.61 1.30
CA THR A 8 2.63 -4.77 1.21
C THR A 8 3.15 -5.80 0.22
N THR A 9 2.87 -7.08 0.51
CA THR A 9 3.15 -8.20 -0.38
C THR A 9 1.84 -8.82 -0.79
N GLY A 10 1.55 -8.76 -2.09
CA GLY A 10 0.28 -9.15 -2.69
C GLY A 10 -0.61 -7.94 -2.96
N THR A 11 -1.47 -8.10 -3.96
CA THR A 11 -2.34 -7.04 -4.49
C THR A 11 -3.77 -7.58 -4.60
N ASN A 12 -4.26 -8.19 -3.52
CA ASN A 12 -5.61 -8.73 -3.44
C ASN A 12 -6.47 -7.83 -2.55
N TRP A 13 -7.76 -8.14 -2.43
CA TRP A 13 -8.73 -7.37 -1.63
C TRP A 13 -8.28 -7.12 -0.18
N ILE A 14 -7.53 -8.05 0.42
CA ILE A 14 -6.96 -7.90 1.78
C ILE A 14 -5.97 -6.73 1.83
N THR A 15 -5.14 -6.58 0.79
CA THR A 15 -4.17 -5.48 0.67
C THR A 15 -4.89 -4.14 0.59
N GLU A 16 -5.96 -4.06 -0.20
CA GLU A 16 -6.78 -2.85 -0.34
C GLU A 16 -7.39 -2.45 1.01
N SER A 17 -8.05 -3.39 1.68
CA SER A 17 -8.66 -3.15 3.00
C SER A 17 -7.63 -2.75 4.07
N PHE A 18 -6.42 -3.32 4.01
CA PHE A 18 -5.34 -2.98 4.93
C PHE A 18 -4.83 -1.55 4.70
N ILE A 19 -4.62 -1.15 3.44
CA ILE A 19 -4.17 0.21 3.09
C ILE A 19 -5.24 1.22 3.48
N ASP A 20 -6.52 0.95 3.21
CA ASP A 20 -7.63 1.82 3.58
C ASP A 20 -7.71 2.07 5.09
N ALA A 21 -7.50 1.02 5.90
CA ALA A 21 -7.43 1.15 7.35
C ALA A 21 -6.17 1.91 7.79
N ALA A 22 -5.02 1.67 7.15
CA ALA A 22 -3.75 2.31 7.50
C ALA A 22 -3.75 3.82 7.18
N ARG A 23 -4.48 4.24 6.15
CA ARG A 23 -4.71 5.67 5.81
C ARG A 23 -5.43 6.46 6.92
N LEU A 24 -6.06 5.79 7.88
CA LEU A 24 -6.67 6.45 9.05
C LEU A 24 -5.63 6.92 10.08
N VAL A 25 -4.35 6.55 9.91
CA VAL A 25 -3.25 6.95 10.79
C VAL A 25 -2.49 8.11 10.16
N ASP A 26 -2.44 9.26 10.85
CA ASP A 26 -1.80 10.50 10.36
C ASP A 26 -0.31 10.37 9.98
N SER A 27 0.35 9.31 10.42
CA SER A 27 1.78 9.05 10.17
C SER A 27 2.02 7.95 9.12
N PHE A 28 1.00 7.56 8.38
CA PHE A 28 1.08 6.53 7.34
C PHE A 28 1.71 7.06 6.04
N GLU A 29 2.67 6.31 5.51
CA GLU A 29 3.19 6.46 4.14
C GLU A 29 3.24 5.08 3.49
N PHE A 30 2.58 4.88 2.35
CA PHE A 30 2.71 3.65 1.58
C PHE A 30 3.92 3.75 0.66
N ALA A 31 4.99 3.03 1.02
CA ALA A 31 6.30 3.22 0.39
C ALA A 31 6.60 2.19 -0.72
N ALA A 32 6.01 0.99 -0.66
CA ALA A 32 6.29 -0.06 -1.63
C ALA A 32 5.21 -1.15 -1.68
N VAL A 33 5.11 -1.80 -2.83
CA VAL A 33 4.29 -3.01 -3.03
C VAL A 33 5.08 -4.05 -3.80
N TYR A 34 4.95 -5.30 -3.39
CA TYR A 34 5.43 -6.45 -4.15
C TYR A 34 4.25 -7.28 -4.65
N SER A 35 4.26 -7.61 -5.94
CA SER A 35 3.31 -8.55 -6.54
C SER A 35 4.06 -9.52 -7.46
N ARG A 36 3.47 -10.70 -7.65
CA ARG A 36 3.92 -11.64 -8.69
C ARG A 36 3.50 -11.20 -10.09
N ALA A 37 2.52 -10.31 -10.19
CA ALA A 37 2.06 -9.71 -11.43
C ALA A 37 2.43 -8.23 -11.44
N GLU A 38 3.22 -7.82 -12.44
CA GLU A 38 3.70 -6.45 -12.58
C GLU A 38 2.55 -5.45 -12.76
N GLU A 39 1.53 -5.81 -13.55
CA GLU A 39 0.32 -5.02 -13.76
C GLU A 39 -0.34 -4.62 -12.43
N THR A 40 -0.53 -5.60 -11.53
CA THR A 40 -1.21 -5.34 -10.27
C THR A 40 -0.32 -4.61 -9.27
N ALA A 41 1.01 -4.80 -9.33
CA ALA A 41 1.96 -3.97 -8.56
C ALA A 41 1.86 -2.51 -9.00
N HIS A 42 1.83 -2.25 -10.29
CA HIS A 42 1.68 -0.89 -10.82
C HIS A 42 0.35 -0.27 -10.41
N ALA A 43 -0.76 -0.99 -10.57
CA ALA A 43 -2.08 -0.51 -10.18
C ALA A 43 -2.13 -0.13 -8.68
N ALA A 44 -1.57 -0.98 -7.81
CA ALA A 44 -1.50 -0.72 -6.38
C ALA A 44 -0.60 0.48 -6.04
N ALA A 45 0.53 0.65 -6.74
CA ALA A 45 1.43 1.78 -6.54
C ALA A 45 0.84 3.11 -7.05
N SER A 46 0.08 3.09 -8.14
CA SER A 46 -0.54 4.30 -8.72
C SER A 46 -1.77 4.79 -7.96
N THR A 47 -2.35 3.96 -7.10
CA THR A 47 -3.52 4.34 -6.27
C THR A 47 -3.14 5.19 -5.05
N ASP A 48 -1.85 5.37 -4.80
CA ASP A 48 -1.28 6.11 -3.65
C ASP A 48 -0.56 7.42 -4.08
N THR A 49 -1.13 8.13 -5.06
CA THR A 49 -0.81 9.55 -5.33
C THR A 49 -1.95 10.43 -4.85
#